data_AF-A0A227KPX5-F1
#
_entry.id   AF-A0A227KPX5-F1
#
_cell.length_a   1.000
_cell.length_b   1.000
_cell.length_c   1.000
_cell.angle_alpha   90.00
_cell.angle_beta   90.00
_cell.angle_gamma   90.00
#
_symmetry.space_group_name_H-M   'P 1'
#
loop_
_entity.id
_entity.type
_entity.pdbx_description
1 polymer ?
#
loop_
_entity_poly.entity_id
_entity_poly.type
_entity_poly.pdbx_seq_one_letter_code
_entity_poly.pdbx_strand_id
1 'polypeptide(L)'
;MKKFSKKINYDVTQFDNSFFVPYKLKADVRTMIEEKVRPDKVEPLIATLEYISSRVMDSLEDDDREPNKFPFFDNEFDKDWLLEGFEHESIDHIAENSPNRLFSEPVFTPAISGNPSKVSLIISPTCFEQDENFGDFIRPQ
;
A
#
# COMPACT_ATOMS: atom_id res chain seq x y z
N MET A 1 -13.67 13.95 -18.81
CA MET A 1 -12.50 14.18 -17.93
C MET A 1 -12.73 13.40 -16.64
N LYS A 2 -12.04 12.27 -16.46
CA LYS A 2 -12.18 11.42 -15.27
C LYS A 2 -11.40 12.06 -14.11
N LYS A 3 -12.09 12.34 -13.00
CA LYS A 3 -11.47 12.76 -11.74
C LYS A 3 -10.74 11.56 -11.16
N PHE A 4 -9.42 11.54 -11.27
CA PHE A 4 -8.61 10.60 -10.52
C PHE A 4 -8.72 10.94 -9.03
N SER A 5 -8.77 9.89 -8.24
CA SER A 5 -8.95 9.79 -6.80
C SER A 5 -8.25 10.91 -6.02
N LYS A 6 -8.84 11.31 -4.90
CA LYS A 6 -8.27 12.27 -3.95
C LYS A 6 -6.90 11.75 -3.49
N LYS A 7 -5.81 12.36 -3.97
CA LYS A 7 -4.43 12.02 -3.60
C LYS A 7 -4.22 12.33 -2.12
N ILE A 8 -4.00 11.32 -1.30
CA ILE A 8 -3.66 11.49 0.12
C ILE A 8 -2.14 11.32 0.22
N ASN A 9 -1.42 12.42 0.44
CA ASN A 9 0.02 12.41 0.66
C ASN A 9 0.27 12.20 2.16
N TYR A 10 0.88 11.08 2.54
CA TYR A 10 1.35 10.85 3.91
C TYR A 10 2.85 11.13 3.99
N ASP A 11 3.25 11.97 4.94
CA ASP A 11 4.66 12.30 5.22
C ASP A 11 5.29 11.19 6.06
N VAL A 12 6.28 10.52 5.47
CA VAL A 12 6.96 9.33 5.98
C VAL A 12 7.92 9.63 7.15
N THR A 13 8.14 10.90 7.47
CA THR A 13 9.19 11.31 8.44
C THR A 13 8.66 11.59 9.85
N GLN A 14 7.34 11.52 10.05
CA GLN A 14 6.69 11.86 11.32
C GLN A 14 6.24 10.64 12.14
N PHE A 15 6.73 9.44 11.85
CA PHE A 15 6.24 8.22 12.49
C PHE A 15 6.67 8.09 13.95
N ASP A 16 5.69 8.13 14.85
CA ASP A 16 5.76 7.59 16.21
C ASP A 16 5.41 6.09 16.14
N ASN A 17 6.23 5.20 16.70
CA ASN A 17 6.03 3.75 16.64
C ASN A 17 4.87 3.26 17.53
N SER A 18 4.05 4.17 18.06
CA SER A 18 2.92 3.90 18.95
C SER A 18 1.56 3.76 18.24
N PHE A 19 1.51 3.85 16.90
CA PHE A 19 0.26 3.71 16.17
C PHE A 19 -0.11 2.24 15.99
N PHE A 20 -1.23 1.84 16.58
CA PHE A 20 -1.87 0.53 16.38
C PHE A 20 -2.43 0.43 14.97
N VAL A 21 -2.12 -0.66 14.27
CA VAL A 21 -2.44 -0.83 12.85
C VAL A 21 -3.36 -2.06 12.69
N PRO A 22 -4.68 -1.90 12.49
CA PRO A 22 -5.65 -3.01 12.43
C PRO A 22 -5.43 -3.98 11.26
N TYR A 23 -4.71 -3.57 10.22
CA TYR A 23 -4.45 -4.40 9.06
C TYR A 23 -2.95 -4.46 8.74
N LYS A 24 -2.46 -5.68 8.55
CA LYS A 24 -1.07 -5.97 8.19
C LYS A 24 -0.98 -6.52 6.78
N LEU A 25 0.19 -6.41 6.16
CA LEU A 25 0.44 -7.06 4.88
C LEU A 25 0.47 -8.57 5.07
N LYS A 26 -0.15 -9.30 4.14
CA LYS A 26 -0.02 -10.75 4.08
C LYS A 26 1.43 -11.16 3.86
N ALA A 27 1.81 -12.32 4.41
CA ALA A 27 3.19 -12.78 4.39
C ALA A 27 3.77 -12.95 2.98
N ASP A 28 2.96 -13.40 2.02
CA ASP A 28 3.34 -13.53 0.61
C ASP A 28 3.62 -12.16 -0.02
N VAL A 29 2.78 -11.16 0.26
CA VAL A 29 2.98 -9.78 -0.20
C VAL A 29 4.24 -9.16 0.42
N ARG A 30 4.49 -9.38 1.72
CA ARG A 30 5.73 -8.94 2.39
C ARG A 30 6.95 -9.55 1.71
N THR A 31 6.92 -10.85 1.45
CA THR A 31 8.00 -11.58 0.75
C THR A 31 8.26 -10.95 -0.63
N MET A 32 7.22 -10.64 -1.40
CA MET A 32 7.37 -9.98 -2.71
C MET A 32 8.02 -8.59 -2.62
N ILE A 33 7.81 -7.85 -1.53
CA ILE A 33 8.45 -6.55 -1.30
C ILE A 33 9.92 -6.76 -0.90
N GLU A 34 10.19 -7.72 -0.02
CA GLU A 34 11.55 -8.09 0.42
C GLU A 34 12.46 -8.51 -0.75
N GLU A 35 11.91 -9.19 -1.75
CA GLU A 35 12.64 -9.60 -2.95
C GLU A 35 13.01 -8.43 -3.89
N LYS A 36 12.36 -7.28 -3.74
CA LYS A 36 12.47 -6.14 -4.67
C LYS A 36 13.09 -4.90 -4.03
N VAL A 37 13.04 -4.79 -2.70
CA VAL A 37 13.46 -3.61 -1.93
C VAL A 37 14.67 -3.96 -1.09
N ARG A 38 15.60 -3.00 -0.96
CA ARG A 38 16.80 -3.13 -0.13
C ARG A 38 16.43 -3.48 1.32
N PRO A 39 17.16 -4.40 1.97
CA PRO A 39 16.84 -4.83 3.33
C PRO A 39 16.73 -3.70 4.35
N ASP A 40 17.54 -2.63 4.22
CA ASP A 40 17.50 -1.48 5.12
C ASP A 40 16.27 -0.56 4.94
N LYS A 41 15.47 -0.80 3.89
CA LYS A 41 14.30 0.00 3.50
C LYS A 41 12.98 -0.74 3.58
N VAL A 42 13.01 -2.07 3.69
CA VAL A 42 11.82 -2.94 3.73
C VAL A 42 10.89 -2.56 4.88
N GLU A 43 11.38 -2.62 6.12
CA GLU A 43 10.53 -2.38 7.30
C GLU A 43 9.91 -0.98 7.33
N PRO A 44 10.66 0.12 7.05
CA PRO A 44 10.06 1.45 6.92
C PRO A 44 8.97 1.54 5.84
N LEU A 45 9.18 0.88 4.69
CA LEU A 45 8.21 0.86 3.61
C LEU A 45 6.94 0.11 4.02
N ILE A 46 7.09 -1.10 4.57
CA ILE A 46 5.99 -1.94 5.06
C ILE A 46 5.17 -1.21 6.11
N ALA A 47 5.82 -0.64 7.13
CA ALA A 47 5.13 0.10 8.20
C ALA A 47 4.31 1.27 7.63
N THR A 48 4.84 1.96 6.62
CA THR A 48 4.12 3.03 5.92
C THR A 48 2.89 2.49 5.21
N LEU A 49 3.01 1.37 4.49
CA LEU A 49 1.89 0.76 3.76
C LEU A 49 0.78 0.30 4.70
N GLU A 50 1.13 -0.39 5.79
CA GLU A 50 0.18 -0.89 6.78
C GLU A 50 -0.53 0.27 7.51
N TYR A 51 0.20 1.35 7.84
CA TYR A 51 -0.41 2.55 8.42
C TYR A 51 -1.42 3.22 7.47
N ILE A 52 -1.01 3.50 6.23
CA ILE A 52 -1.86 4.17 5.25
C ILE A 52 -3.10 3.31 4.98
N SER A 53 -2.89 2.01 4.75
CA SER A 53 -3.97 1.10 4.41
C SER A 53 -4.97 0.97 5.56
N SER A 54 -4.52 0.87 6.80
CA SER A 54 -5.40 0.78 7.97
C SER A 54 -6.25 2.03 8.17
N ARG A 55 -5.67 3.23 8.02
CA ARG A 55 -6.45 4.48 8.10
C ARG A 55 -7.53 4.56 7.03
N VAL A 56 -7.25 4.05 5.84
CA VAL A 56 -8.22 4.06 4.75
C VAL A 56 -9.24 2.94 4.93
N MET A 57 -8.84 1.73 5.31
CA MET A 57 -9.74 0.59 5.53
C MET A 57 -10.69 0.82 6.71
N ASP A 58 -10.23 1.40 7.83
CA ASP A 58 -11.11 1.82 8.93
C ASP A 58 -12.16 2.84 8.45
N SER A 59 -11.75 3.77 7.57
CA SER A 59 -12.67 4.75 6.97
C SER A 59 -13.67 4.11 5.99
N LEU A 60 -13.42 2.89 5.51
CA LEU A 60 -14.35 2.13 4.67
C LEU A 60 -15.41 1.38 5.48
N GLU A 61 -15.10 0.99 6.73
CA GLU A 61 -16.07 0.34 7.61
C GLU A 61 -17.15 1.32 8.12
N ASP A 62 -16.81 2.62 8.23
CA ASP A 62 -17.73 3.68 8.68
C ASP A 62 -18.67 4.21 7.57
N ASP A 63 -18.31 4.07 6.30
CA ASP A 63 -19.10 4.58 5.16
C ASP A 63 -19.74 3.38 4.45
N ASP A 64 -21.00 3.09 4.80
CA ASP A 64 -21.89 1.98 4.35
C ASP A 64 -22.18 1.99 2.82
N ARG A 65 -21.18 2.28 1.98
CA ARG A 65 -21.35 2.81 0.63
C ARG A 65 -20.38 2.20 -0.37
N GLU A 66 -20.90 1.17 -1.03
CA GLU A 66 -20.48 0.60 -2.31
C GLU A 66 -19.10 -0.09 -2.31
N PRO A 67 -19.04 -1.44 -2.30
CA PRO A 67 -17.80 -2.24 -2.29
C PRO A 67 -16.87 -2.08 -3.52
N ASN A 68 -17.12 -1.08 -4.39
CA ASN A 68 -16.45 -0.89 -5.67
C ASN A 68 -15.82 0.51 -5.87
N LYS A 69 -15.71 1.35 -4.83
CA LYS A 69 -15.25 2.75 -4.99
C LYS A 69 -13.77 3.02 -4.72
N PHE A 70 -13.04 2.10 -4.08
CA PHE A 70 -11.63 2.31 -3.74
C PHE A 70 -10.76 1.18 -4.29
N PRO A 71 -10.03 1.43 -5.39
CA PRO A 71 -9.42 0.35 -6.13
C PRO A 71 -8.06 -0.12 -5.58
N PHE A 72 -7.23 0.81 -5.11
CA PHE A 72 -5.87 0.53 -4.63
C PHE A 72 -5.30 1.76 -3.91
N PHE A 73 -4.23 1.53 -3.15
CA PHE A 73 -3.38 2.54 -2.51
C PHE A 73 -2.11 2.73 -3.33
N ASP A 74 -1.57 3.94 -3.35
CA ASP A 74 -0.24 4.22 -3.92
C ASP A 74 0.69 4.81 -2.86
N ASN A 75 1.94 4.35 -2.84
CA ASN A 75 3.01 4.97 -2.07
C ASN A 75 4.21 5.21 -2.97
N GLU A 76 4.76 6.43 -2.94
CA GLU A 76 5.94 6.81 -3.71
C GLU A 76 7.19 6.86 -2.82
N PHE A 77 8.22 6.12 -3.20
CA PHE A 77 9.51 6.07 -2.51
C PHE A 77 10.67 6.22 -3.48
N ASP A 78 11.87 6.43 -2.96
CA ASP A 78 13.04 6.71 -3.81
C ASP A 78 13.48 5.45 -4.57
N LYS A 79 13.82 5.64 -5.85
CA LYS A 79 14.15 4.54 -6.77
C LYS A 79 15.39 3.75 -6.31
N ASP A 80 16.29 4.38 -5.57
CA ASP A 80 17.50 3.75 -5.02
C ASP A 80 17.21 2.80 -3.85
N TRP A 81 15.96 2.68 -3.42
CA TRP A 81 15.51 1.66 -2.48
C TRP A 81 15.27 0.32 -3.16
N LEU A 82 15.11 0.26 -4.48
CA LEU A 82 14.96 -0.99 -5.21
C LEU A 82 16.30 -1.72 -5.37
N LEU A 83 16.25 -3.05 -5.42
CA LEU A 83 17.38 -3.87 -5.85
C LEU A 83 17.61 -3.71 -7.36
N GLU A 84 18.87 -3.81 -7.79
CA GLU A 84 19.23 -3.70 -9.22
C GLU A 84 18.58 -4.81 -10.06
N GLY A 85 18.22 -4.47 -11.32
CA GLY A 85 17.64 -5.43 -12.27
C GLY A 85 16.11 -5.56 -12.21
N PHE A 86 15.43 -4.74 -11.41
CA PHE A 86 13.97 -4.73 -11.34
C PHE A 86 13.34 -4.01 -12.54
N GLU A 87 12.43 -4.68 -13.25
CA GLU A 87 11.60 -4.07 -14.31
C GLU A 87 10.28 -3.56 -13.74
N HIS A 88 9.93 -2.31 -14.06
CA HIS A 88 8.67 -1.71 -13.63
C HIS A 88 7.52 -2.12 -14.55
N GLU A 89 6.35 -2.37 -13.97
CA GLU A 89 5.13 -2.54 -14.75
C GLU A 89 4.54 -1.17 -15.13
N SER A 90 3.94 -1.08 -16.32
CA SER A 90 3.20 0.13 -16.72
C SER A 90 1.87 0.19 -15.99
N ILE A 91 1.47 1.39 -15.55
CA ILE A 91 0.16 1.60 -14.92
C ILE A 91 -1.01 1.24 -15.84
N ASP A 92 -0.82 1.36 -17.16
CA ASP A 92 -1.81 0.96 -18.16
C ASP A 92 -1.98 -0.57 -18.19
N HIS A 93 -0.88 -1.32 -18.01
CA HIS A 93 -0.91 -2.79 -17.92
C HIS A 93 -1.72 -3.27 -16.71
N ILE A 94 -1.59 -2.59 -15.58
CA ILE A 94 -2.34 -2.88 -14.35
C ILE A 94 -3.84 -2.60 -14.55
N ALA A 95 -4.16 -1.47 -15.19
CA ALA A 95 -5.54 -1.05 -15.43
C ALA A 95 -6.27 -1.97 -16.42
N GLU A 96 -5.56 -2.54 -17.40
CA GLU A 96 -6.11 -3.47 -18.39
C GLU A 96 -6.34 -4.88 -17.83
N ASN A 97 -5.44 -5.36 -16.96
CA ASN A 97 -5.51 -6.72 -16.43
C ASN A 97 -6.30 -6.85 -15.12
N SER A 98 -6.64 -5.74 -14.47
CA SER A 98 -7.42 -5.73 -13.22
C SER A 98 -8.71 -4.93 -13.38
N PRO A 99 -9.77 -5.50 -13.99
CA PRO A 99 -11.01 -4.78 -14.32
C PRO A 99 -11.77 -4.23 -13.10
N ASN A 100 -11.54 -4.79 -11.91
CA ASN A 100 -12.03 -4.25 -10.63
C ASN A 100 -10.94 -3.56 -9.79
N ARG A 101 -9.72 -3.50 -10.33
CA ARG A 101 -8.49 -2.98 -9.70
C ARG A 101 -8.15 -3.65 -8.35
N LEU A 102 -8.79 -4.78 -8.06
CA LEU A 102 -8.42 -5.69 -6.99
C LEU A 102 -7.39 -6.69 -7.52
N PHE A 103 -6.26 -6.79 -6.84
CA PHE A 103 -5.17 -7.69 -7.19
C PHE A 103 -4.45 -8.16 -5.93
N SER A 104 -3.96 -9.41 -5.93
CA SER A 104 -3.34 -10.02 -4.76
C SER A 104 -1.86 -9.67 -4.60
N GLU A 105 -1.23 -9.07 -5.62
CA GLU A 105 0.22 -8.84 -5.65
C GLU A 105 0.56 -7.35 -5.70
N PRO A 106 1.60 -6.89 -4.98
CA PRO A 106 2.00 -5.49 -5.01
C PRO A 106 2.64 -5.14 -6.36
N VAL A 107 2.23 -4.02 -6.96
CA VAL A 107 2.74 -3.63 -8.28
C VAL A 107 3.65 -2.41 -8.19
N PHE A 108 4.85 -2.53 -8.74
CA PHE A 108 5.81 -1.44 -8.80
C PHE A 108 5.78 -0.81 -10.19
N THR A 109 5.59 0.50 -10.25
CA THR A 109 5.44 1.26 -11.48
C THR A 109 6.27 2.53 -11.43
N PRO A 110 6.64 3.16 -12.57
CA PRO A 110 7.23 4.49 -12.54
C PRO A 110 6.34 5.45 -11.73
N ALA A 111 6.95 6.41 -11.02
CA ALA A 111 6.20 7.28 -10.12
C ALA A 111 4.98 7.92 -10.80
N ILE A 112 3.81 7.80 -10.17
CA ILE A 112 2.55 8.38 -10.64
C ILE A 112 2.64 9.92 -10.68
N SER A 113 3.46 10.52 -9.79
CA SER A 113 3.81 11.95 -9.84
C SER A 113 4.60 12.37 -11.07
N GLY A 114 5.16 11.42 -11.83
CA GLY A 114 6.07 11.67 -12.94
C GLY A 114 7.52 11.95 -12.49
N ASN A 115 7.85 11.79 -11.21
CA ASN A 115 9.21 12.00 -10.72
C ASN A 115 10.13 10.82 -11.12
N PRO A 116 11.16 11.02 -11.97
CA PRO A 116 12.01 9.94 -12.46
C PRO A 116 12.91 9.32 -11.38
N SER A 117 13.11 10.01 -10.25
CA SER A 117 13.89 9.51 -9.11
C SER A 117 13.07 8.67 -8.14
N LYS A 118 11.77 8.48 -8.41
CA LYS A 118 10.84 7.76 -7.54
C LYS A 118 10.16 6.60 -8.25
N VAL A 119 9.61 5.71 -7.45
CA VAL A 119 8.81 4.55 -7.85
C VAL A 119 7.52 4.57 -7.06
N SER A 120 6.41 4.23 -7.71
CA SER A 120 5.13 4.02 -7.04
C SER A 120 4.93 2.53 -6.78
N LEU A 121 4.59 2.19 -5.54
CA LEU A 121 4.02 0.90 -5.17
C LEU A 121 2.51 1.04 -5.12
N ILE A 122 1.83 0.35 -6.04
CA ILE A 122 0.38 0.24 -6.06
C ILE A 122 0.00 -1.06 -5.35
N ILE A 123 -0.87 -0.96 -4.34
CA ILE A 123 -1.26 -2.10 -3.51
C ILE A 123 -2.76 -2.11 -3.27
N SER A 124 -3.41 -3.27 -3.38
CA SER A 124 -4.85 -3.41 -3.24
C SER A 124 -5.24 -3.79 -1.81
N PRO A 125 -6.47 -3.51 -1.32
CA PRO A 125 -6.95 -4.01 -0.04
C PRO A 125 -6.80 -5.53 0.14
N THR A 126 -6.88 -6.30 -0.95
CA THR A 126 -6.71 -7.77 -0.94
C THR A 126 -5.31 -8.24 -0.53
N CYS A 127 -4.32 -7.34 -0.54
CA CYS A 127 -2.96 -7.61 -0.08
C CYS A 127 -2.80 -7.53 1.44
N PHE A 128 -3.84 -7.07 2.15
CA PHE A 128 -3.85 -6.94 3.59
C PHE A 128 -4.75 -7.98 4.24
N GLU A 129 -4.49 -8.24 5.52
CA GLU A 129 -5.33 -9.05 6.40
C GLU A 129 -5.49 -8.33 7.73
N GLN A 130 -6.62 -8.56 8.40
CA GLN A 130 -6.83 -8.03 9.74
C GLN A 130 -5.81 -8.67 10.69
N ASP A 131 -5.15 -7.86 11.51
CA ASP A 131 -4.24 -8.40 12.51
C ASP A 131 -5.05 -9.06 13.62
N GLU A 132 -4.93 -10.38 13.77
CA GLU A 132 -5.67 -11.15 14.78
C GLU A 132 -5.38 -10.66 16.22
N ASN A 133 -4.19 -10.09 16.44
CA ASN A 133 -3.80 -9.50 17.73
C ASN A 133 -4.56 -8.19 18.04
N PHE A 134 -5.22 -7.57 17.06
CA PHE A 134 -5.98 -6.33 17.24
C PHE A 134 -7.17 -6.51 18.20
N GLY A 135 -7.83 -7.67 18.16
CA GLY A 135 -9.02 -7.96 18.97
C GLY A 135 -8.78 -8.07 20.48
N ASP A 136 -7.52 -8.26 20.90
CA ASP A 136 -7.15 -8.38 22.32
C ASP A 136 -6.84 -7.02 22.98
N PHE A 137 -6.65 -5.95 22.21
CA PHE A 137 -6.40 -4.59 22.73
C PHE A 137 -7.68 -3.76 22.96
N ILE A 138 -8.82 -4.16 22.39
CA ILE A 138 -10.09 -3.41 22.47
C ILE A 138 -11.02 -3.93 23.57
N ARG A 139 -10.72 -5.08 24.21
CA ARG A 139 -11.54 -5.54 25.34
C ARG A 139 -11.17 -4.73 26.59
N PRO A 140 -12.06 -3.86 27.12
CA PRO A 140 -11.84 -3.34 28.45
C PRO A 140 -11.89 -4.52 29.42
N GLN A 141 -10.91 -4.62 30.32
CA GLN A 141 -11.08 -5.42 31.53
C GLN A 141 -12.11 -4.77 32.46
#